data_AF-A0A1F9VCS9-F1
#
_entry.id   AF-A0A1F9VCS9-F1
#
_cell.length_a   1.000
_cell.length_b   1.000
_cell.length_c   1.000
_cell.angle_alpha   90.00
_cell.angle_beta   90.00
_cell.angle_gamma   90.00
#
_symmetry.space_group_name_H-M   'P 1'
#
loop_
_entity.id
_entity.type
_entity.pdbx_description
1 polymer ?
#
loop_
_entity_poly.entity_id
_entity_poly.type
_entity_poly.pdbx_seq_one_letter_code
_entity_poly.pdbx_strand_id
1 'polypeptide(L)'
;MKKIREFNFSKARRVTPQENQMFREAIEKTFHIKRRSRGRPPKEQDKYQDIHIRLHPKAIQWARTQAKKKGIGYQTIINETLLHHAA
;
A
#
# COMPACT_ATOMS: atom_id res chain seq x y z
N MET A 1 -41.40 -20.38 10.94
CA MET A 1 -40.56 -20.80 9.79
C MET A 1 -39.61 -21.89 10.24
N LYS A 2 -39.57 -23.07 9.58
CA LYS A 2 -38.60 -24.14 9.89
C LYS A 2 -37.20 -23.62 9.59
N LYS A 3 -36.33 -23.50 10.61
CA LYS A 3 -34.92 -23.17 10.41
C LYS A 3 -34.22 -24.35 9.74
N ILE A 4 -33.67 -24.14 8.56
CA ILE A 4 -32.80 -25.10 7.88
C ILE A 4 -31.54 -25.26 8.73
N ARG A 5 -31.23 -26.48 9.18
CA ARG A 5 -30.10 -26.76 10.09
C ARG A 5 -28.76 -26.92 9.35
N GLU A 6 -28.78 -27.22 8.06
CA GLU A 6 -27.59 -27.56 7.28
C GLU A 6 -27.56 -26.82 5.93
N PHE A 7 -26.39 -26.32 5.57
CA PHE A 7 -26.18 -25.61 4.30
C PHE A 7 -25.99 -26.61 3.17
N ASN A 8 -26.79 -26.49 2.10
CA ASN A 8 -26.63 -27.35 0.93
C ASN A 8 -25.51 -26.85 0.01
N PHE A 9 -24.34 -27.47 0.14
CA PHE A 9 -23.16 -27.16 -0.66
C PHE A 9 -23.29 -27.45 -2.15
N SER A 10 -24.26 -28.26 -2.61
CA SER A 10 -24.47 -28.49 -4.05
C SER A 10 -24.90 -27.22 -4.79
N LYS A 11 -25.38 -26.20 -4.07
CA LYS A 11 -25.75 -24.89 -4.60
C LYS A 11 -24.66 -23.83 -4.43
N ALA A 12 -23.52 -24.17 -3.83
CA ALA A 12 -22.44 -23.22 -3.62
C ALA A 12 -21.77 -22.88 -4.95
N ARG A 13 -21.63 -21.58 -5.24
CA ARG A 13 -20.91 -21.08 -6.42
C ARG A 13 -20.10 -19.85 -6.08
N ARG A 14 -19.07 -19.57 -6.88
CA ARG A 14 -18.34 -18.30 -6.81
C ARG A 14 -19.22 -17.17 -7.35
N VAL A 15 -19.15 -16.04 -6.65
CA VAL A 15 -19.80 -14.79 -7.05
C VAL A 15 -18.97 -14.13 -8.15
N THR A 16 -19.61 -13.68 -9.22
CA THR A 16 -18.93 -12.97 -10.29
C THR A 16 -18.62 -11.52 -9.91
N PRO A 17 -17.67 -10.85 -10.57
CA PRO A 17 -17.40 -9.43 -10.31
C PRO A 17 -18.63 -8.53 -10.48
N GLN A 18 -19.48 -8.82 -11.48
CA GLN A 18 -20.72 -8.09 -11.74
C GLN A 18 -21.72 -8.26 -10.59
N GLU A 19 -21.91 -9.49 -10.11
CA GLU A 19 -22.78 -9.75 -8.95
C GLU A 19 -22.27 -9.05 -7.69
N ASN A 20 -20.96 -9.07 -7.47
CA ASN A 20 -20.35 -8.36 -6.35
C ASN A 20 -20.61 -6.85 -6.42
N GLN A 21 -20.57 -6.26 -7.62
CA GLN A 21 -20.90 -4.85 -7.82
C GLN A 21 -22.38 -4.57 -7.52
N MET A 22 -23.31 -5.39 -8.04
CA MET A 22 -24.73 -5.26 -7.72
C MET A 22 -25.00 -5.38 -6.21
N PHE A 23 -24.32 -6.31 -5.52
CA PHE A 23 -24.45 -6.45 -4.07
C PHE A 23 -23.91 -5.23 -3.31
N ARG A 24 -22.84 -4.59 -3.80
CA ARG A 24 -22.34 -3.35 -3.23
C ARG A 24 -23.38 -2.24 -3.34
N GLU A 25 -23.91 -2.02 -4.54
CA GLU A 25 -24.92 -0.99 -4.82
C GLU A 25 -26.20 -1.21 -4.01
N ALA A 26 -26.67 -2.46 -3.91
CA ALA A 26 -27.84 -2.82 -3.11
C ALA A 26 -27.65 -2.44 -1.63
N ILE A 27 -26.49 -2.73 -1.06
CA ILE A 27 -26.18 -2.40 0.34
C ILE A 27 -26.15 -0.90 0.56
N GLU A 28 -25.51 -0.14 -0.34
CA GLU A 28 -25.46 1.32 -0.22
C GLU A 28 -26.86 1.94 -0.33
N LYS A 29 -27.71 1.42 -1.22
CA LYS A 29 -29.09 1.87 -1.39
C LYS A 29 -29.97 1.52 -0.19
N THR A 30 -29.87 0.32 0.35
CA THR A 30 -30.70 -0.14 1.48
C THR A 30 -30.33 0.58 2.77
N PHE A 31 -29.03 0.67 3.07
CA PHE A 31 -28.56 1.19 4.35
C PHE A 31 -28.18 2.67 4.30
N HIS A 32 -28.22 3.31 3.12
CA HIS A 32 -27.86 4.72 2.93
C HIS A 32 -26.44 5.07 3.42
N ILE A 33 -25.54 4.08 3.40
CA ILE A 33 -24.15 4.21 3.85
C ILE A 33 -23.24 3.95 2.64
N LYS A 34 -22.37 4.90 2.31
CA LYS A 34 -21.30 4.67 1.33
C LYS A 34 -20.27 3.71 1.91
N ARG A 35 -19.90 2.67 1.16
CA ARG A 35 -18.84 1.76 1.60
C ARG A 35 -17.49 2.46 1.51
N ARG A 36 -16.71 2.36 2.60
CA ARG A 36 -15.32 2.85 2.61
C ARG A 36 -14.51 2.06 1.58
N SER A 37 -13.68 2.75 0.79
CA SER A 37 -12.66 2.09 -0.01
C SER A 37 -11.75 1.29 0.92
N ARG A 38 -11.62 -0.01 0.66
CA ARG A 38 -10.74 -0.92 1.41
C ARG A 38 -9.58 -1.28 0.50
N GLY A 39 -8.36 -1.17 1.03
CA GLY A 39 -7.13 -1.45 0.30
C GLY A 39 -6.04 -0.44 0.63
N ARG A 40 -4.86 -0.64 0.04
CA ARG A 40 -3.80 0.37 0.10
C ARG A 40 -4.29 1.60 -0.69
N PRO A 41 -4.24 2.82 -0.13
CA PRO A 41 -4.53 4.01 -0.92
C PRO A 41 -3.60 4.08 -2.14
N PRO A 42 -4.06 4.67 -3.25
CA PRO A 42 -3.19 4.89 -4.39
C PRO A 42 -1.96 5.70 -3.96
N LYS A 43 -0.79 5.38 -4.53
CA LYS A 43 0.42 6.16 -4.30
C LYS A 43 0.20 7.53 -4.92
N GLU A 44 0.36 8.59 -4.13
CA GLU A 44 0.39 9.97 -4.63
C GLU A 44 1.67 10.24 -5.43
N GLN A 45 1.97 11.51 -5.73
CA GLN A 45 3.23 11.89 -6.38
C GLN A 45 4.44 11.32 -5.63
N ASP A 46 5.44 10.88 -6.38
CA ASP A 46 6.65 10.33 -5.81
C ASP A 46 7.43 11.42 -5.04
N LYS A 47 7.61 11.22 -3.74
CA LYS A 47 8.42 12.10 -2.88
C LYS A 47 9.88 12.23 -3.37
N TYR A 48 10.36 11.25 -4.13
CA TYR A 48 11.72 11.18 -4.66
C TYR A 48 11.70 10.70 -6.10
N GLN A 49 12.52 11.29 -6.96
CA GLN A 49 12.77 10.78 -8.29
C GLN A 49 13.78 9.62 -8.20
N ASP A 50 13.45 8.48 -8.82
CA ASP A 50 14.39 7.37 -8.90
C ASP A 50 15.53 7.71 -9.87
N ILE A 51 16.77 7.60 -9.40
CA ILE A 51 17.97 7.92 -10.17
C ILE A 51 19.03 6.85 -9.95
N HIS A 52 19.80 6.57 -11.00
CA HIS A 52 20.96 5.71 -10.91
C HIS A 52 22.24 6.53 -10.82
N ILE A 53 22.87 6.53 -9.64
CA ILE A 53 24.16 7.20 -9.40
C ILE A 53 25.21 6.19 -8.93
N ARG A 54 26.44 6.32 -9.42
CA ARG A 54 27.57 5.54 -8.94
C ARG A 54 28.25 6.27 -7.79
N LEU A 55 28.22 5.68 -6.60
CA LEU A 55 28.90 6.19 -5.42
C LEU A 55 30.14 5.34 -5.13
N HIS A 56 31.20 5.99 -4.66
CA HIS A 56 32.39 5.28 -4.21
C HIS A 56 32.03 4.32 -3.04
N PRO A 57 32.55 3.08 -2.98
CA PRO A 57 32.17 2.09 -1.95
C PRO A 57 32.32 2.60 -0.51
N LYS A 58 33.36 3.39 -0.23
CA LYS A 58 33.58 4.03 1.09
C LYS A 58 32.44 4.97 1.48
N ALA A 59 31.85 5.70 0.53
CA ALA A 59 30.71 6.60 0.80
C ALA A 59 29.46 5.79 1.18
N ILE A 60 29.23 4.65 0.51
CA ILE A 60 28.12 3.74 0.86
C ILE A 60 28.30 3.16 2.26
N GLN A 61 29.52 2.72 2.58
CA GLN A 61 29.84 2.20 3.90
C GLN A 61 29.62 3.26 5.00
N TRP A 62 30.12 4.47 4.78
CA TRP A 62 29.88 5.60 5.68
C TRP A 62 28.39 5.88 5.88
N ALA A 63 27.61 5.96 4.79
CA ALA A 63 26.18 6.22 4.85
C ALA A 63 25.43 5.15 5.65
N ARG A 64 25.78 3.87 5.48
CA ARG A 64 25.22 2.75 6.27
C ARG A 64 25.54 2.87 7.76
N THR A 65 26.77 3.24 8.11
CA THR A 65 27.17 3.44 9.51
C THR A 65 26.40 4.59 10.16
N GLN A 66 26.25 5.72 9.47
CA GLN A 66 25.49 6.87 9.99
C GLN A 66 23.99 6.55 10.12
N ALA A 67 23.43 5.89 9.12
CA ALA A 67 22.04 5.42 9.12
C ALA A 67 21.74 4.51 10.33
N LYS A 68 22.63 3.56 10.62
CA LYS A 68 22.49 2.67 11.79
C LYS A 68 22.48 3.45 13.11
N LYS A 69 23.32 4.48 13.24
CA LYS A 69 23.36 5.33 14.46
C LYS A 69 22.09 6.13 14.66
N LYS A 70 21.48 6.60 13.56
CA LYS A 70 20.28 7.45 13.57
C LYS A 70 18.96 6.67 13.46
N GLY A 71 18.99 5.36 13.21
CA GLY A 71 17.79 4.55 13.02
C GLY A 71 17.00 4.86 11.74
N ILE A 72 17.66 5.39 10.71
CA ILE A 72 17.05 5.76 9.41
C ILE A 72 17.71 4.99 8.26
N GLY A 73 17.16 5.11 7.05
CA GLY A 73 17.74 4.49 5.85
C GLY A 73 19.01 5.19 5.36
N TYR A 74 19.98 4.45 4.82
CA TYR A 74 21.22 5.02 4.27
C TYR A 74 20.96 5.97 3.09
N GLN A 75 19.89 5.73 2.32
CA GLN A 75 19.49 6.61 1.22
C GLN A 75 19.10 8.01 1.74
N THR A 76 18.51 8.10 2.94
CA THR A 76 18.19 9.38 3.58
C THR A 76 19.46 10.16 3.90
N ILE A 77 20.49 9.51 4.45
CA ILE A 77 21.80 10.13 4.70
C ILE A 77 22.40 10.65 3.40
N ILE A 78 22.36 9.85 2.33
CA ILE A 78 22.88 10.26 1.01
C ILE A 78 22.14 11.50 0.52
N ASN A 79 20.81 11.48 0.54
CA ASN A 79 19.99 12.59 0.06
C ASN A 79 20.20 13.86 0.89
N GLU A 80 20.24 13.78 2.22
CA GLU A 80 20.54 14.92 3.10
C GLU A 80 21.92 15.51 2.81
N THR A 81 22.92 14.64 2.62
CA THR A 81 24.29 15.07 2.31
C THR A 81 24.37 15.78 0.95
N LEU A 82 23.75 15.20 -0.08
CA LEU A 82 23.71 15.81 -1.41
C LEU A 82 22.94 17.14 -1.39
N LEU A 83 21.83 17.21 -0.66
CA LEU A 83 21.04 18.43 -0.52
C LEU A 83 21.84 19.54 0.17
N HIS A 84 22.59 19.22 1.23
CA HIS A 84 23.45 20.18 1.92
C HIS A 84 24.56 20.76 1.03
N HIS A 85 25.03 20.01 0.02
CA HIS A 85 26.05 20.50 -0.93
C HIS A 85 25.46 21.23 -2.13
N ALA A 86 24.19 21.00 -2.47
CA ALA A 86 23.51 21.63 -3.60
C ALA A 86 22.81 22.94 -3.22
N ALA A 87 22.48 23.13 -1.95
CA ALA A 87 21.94 24.35 -1.36
C ALA A 87 23.06 25.34 -0.99
#